data_AF-N6TKI5-F1
#
_entry.id   AF-N6TKI5-F1
#
_cell.length_a   1.000
_cell.length_b   1.000
_cell.length_c   1.000
_cell.angle_alpha   90.00
_cell.angle_beta   90.00
_cell.angle_gamma   90.00
#
_symmetry.space_group_name_H-M   'P 1'
#
loop_
_entity.id
_entity.type
_entity.pdbx_description
1 polymer ?
#
loop_
_entity_poly.entity_id
_entity_poly.type
_entity_poly.pdbx_seq_one_letter_code
_entity_poly.pdbx_strand_id
1 'polypeptide(L)' 'MVGSCDVKFPIRLEGLVLTHSSFSSYEPELFPGLIYRMVKPRIVLLIFVSGKVVLTGAKEI' A
#
# COMPACT_ATOMS: atom_id res chain seq x y z
N MET A 1 6.26 -14.26 -2.78
CA MET A 1 6.54 -14.04 -1.34
C MET A 1 5.66 -12.92 -0.80
N VAL A 2 5.34 -12.97 0.50
CA VAL A 2 4.60 -11.92 1.23
C VAL A 2 5.46 -11.45 2.40
N GLY A 3 5.56 -10.14 2.59
CA GLY A 3 6.22 -9.51 3.73
C GLY A 3 5.28 -8.51 4.38
N SER A 4 5.51 -8.19 5.65
CA SER A 4 4.78 -7.12 6.33
C SER A 4 5.72 -6.33 7.24
N CYS A 5 5.44 -5.05 7.39
CA CYS A 5 6.13 -4.17 8.32
C CYS A 5 5.16 -3.16 8.93
N ASP A 6 5.62 -2.45 9.94
CA ASP A 6 4.87 -1.42 10.64
C ASP A 6 5.77 -0.20 10.81
N VAL A 7 5.37 0.93 10.20
CA VAL A 7 6.16 2.17 10.25
C VAL A 7 5.97 2.96 11.54
N LYS A 8 5.09 2.52 12.46
CA LYS A 8 4.87 3.10 13.79
C LYS A 8 4.34 4.54 13.82
N PHE A 9 3.78 5.02 12.73
CA PHE A 9 3.05 6.29 12.67
C PHE A 9 1.87 6.19 11.70
N PRO A 10 0.80 7.00 11.93
CA PRO A 10 -0.37 6.97 11.06
C PRO A 10 -0.08 7.57 9.68
N ILE A 11 -0.68 6.99 8.64
CA ILE A 11 -0.52 7.42 7.24
C ILE A 11 -1.83 8.02 6.73
N ARG A 12 -1.76 9.22 6.16
CA ARG A 12 -2.91 9.88 5.51
C ARG A 12 -3.11 9.35 4.08
N LEU A 13 -3.94 8.32 3.94
CA LEU A 13 -4.14 7.59 2.68
C LEU A 13 -4.77 8.45 1.58
N GLU A 14 -5.65 9.39 1.94
CA GLU A 14 -6.30 10.31 1.00
C GLU A 14 -5.26 11.20 0.29
N GLY A 15 -4.25 11.66 1.03
CA GLY A 15 -3.15 12.42 0.43
C GLY A 15 -2.32 11.54 -0.50
N LEU A 16 -2.03 10.31 -0.08
CA LEU A 16 -1.22 9.38 -0.86
C LEU A 16 -1.89 9.02 -2.20
N VAL A 17 -3.21 8.75 -2.19
CA VAL A 17 -3.95 8.41 -3.42
C VAL A 17 -4.05 9.59 -4.37
N LEU A 18 -4.20 10.82 -3.85
CA LEU A 18 -4.25 12.02 -4.68
C LEU A 18 -2.91 12.27 -5.38
N THR A 19 -1.79 12.12 -4.67
CA THR A 19 -0.46 12.37 -5.25
C THR A 19 0.00 11.24 -6.17
N HIS A 20 -0.37 9.98 -5.89
CA HIS A 20 0.09 8.79 -6.64
C HIS A 20 -1.05 8.08 -7.39
N SER A 21 -2.06 8.84 -7.87
CA SER A 21 -3.31 8.32 -8.43
C SER A 21 -3.15 7.28 -9.55
N SER A 22 -2.06 7.33 -10.33
CA SER A 22 -1.78 6.34 -11.39
C SER A 22 -1.37 4.96 -10.86
N PHE A 23 -0.95 4.87 -9.60
CA PHE A 23 -0.43 3.64 -8.98
C PHE A 23 -1.26 3.17 -7.79
N SER A 24 -2.09 4.04 -7.22
CA SER A 24 -2.83 3.76 -6.00
C SER A 24 -4.34 3.80 -6.18
N SER A 25 -5.04 2.94 -5.44
CA SER A 25 -6.49 2.94 -5.33
C SER A 25 -6.88 2.87 -3.86
N TYR A 26 -7.83 3.71 -3.43
CA TYR A 26 -8.31 3.75 -2.06
C TYR A 26 -9.81 4.03 -2.05
N GLU A 27 -10.58 3.00 -1.69
CA GLU A 27 -12.04 3.03 -1.56
C GLU A 27 -12.39 2.40 -0.19
N PRO A 28 -12.41 3.20 0.90
CA PRO A 28 -12.51 2.69 2.27
C PRO A 28 -13.80 1.90 2.53
N GLU A 29 -14.87 2.21 1.80
CA GLU A 29 -16.15 1.48 1.85
C GLU A 29 -16.04 0.04 1.33
N LEU A 30 -15.09 -0.24 0.42
CA LEU A 30 -14.85 -1.56 -0.13
C LEU A 30 -13.68 -2.28 0.55
N PHE A 31 -12.62 -1.53 0.89
CA PHE A 31 -11.43 -2.08 1.53
C PHE A 31 -10.73 -1.01 2.38
N PRO A 32 -10.39 -1.30 3.66
CA PRO A 32 -9.87 -0.30 4.60
C PRO A 32 -8.41 0.13 4.37
N GLY A 33 -7.72 -0.45 3.39
CA GLY A 33 -6.33 -0.11 3.04
C GLY A 33 -6.22 0.50 1.65
N LEU A 34 -5.14 1.25 1.41
CA LEU A 34 -4.77 1.71 0.08
C LEU A 34 -3.99 0.61 -0.65
N ILE A 35 -4.43 0.29 -1.87
CA ILE A 35 -3.75 -0.64 -2.76
C ILE A 35 -2.77 0.15 -3.62
N TYR A 36 -1.47 -0.11 -3.50
CA TYR A 36 -0.43 0.53 -4.28
C TYR A 36 0.25 -0.47 -5.22
N ARG A 37 0.26 -0.20 -6.52
CA ARG A 37 0.85 -1.06 -7.54
C ARG A 37 2.19 -0.46 -7.98
N MET A 38 3.27 -1.01 -7.44
CA MET A 38 4.63 -0.60 -7.81
C MET A 38 5.04 -1.28 -9.12
N VAL A 39 5.59 -0.51 -10.07
CA VAL A 39 5.99 -1.02 -11.38
C VAL A 39 7.35 -1.71 -11.34
N LYS A 40 8.30 -1.14 -10.58
CA LYS A 40 9.66 -1.67 -10.45
C LYS A 40 10.17 -1.53 -9.00
N PRO A 41 10.40 -2.66 -8.28
CA PRO A 41 10.02 -4.03 -8.65
C PRO A 41 8.50 -4.17 -8.81
N ARG A 42 8.05 -5.15 -9.63
CA ARG A 42 6.62 -5.38 -9.87
C ARG A 42 5.98 -6.06 -8.66
N ILE A 43 5.46 -5.26 -7.73
CA ILE A 43 4.85 -5.73 -6.48
C ILE A 43 3.59 -4.91 -6.14
N VAL A 44 2.80 -5.43 -5.21
CA VAL A 44 1.62 -4.74 -4.65
C VAL A 44 1.87 -4.48 -3.17
N LEU A 45 1.59 -3.25 -2.72
CA LEU A 45 1.58 -2.87 -1.32
C LEU A 45 0.14 -2.62 -0.87
N LEU A 46 -0.22 -3.11 0.31
CA LEU A 46 -1.44 -2.74 1.02
C LEU A 46 -1.03 -1.87 2.20
N ILE A 47 -1.44 -0.61 2.19
CA ILE A 47 -1.02 0.41 3.16
C ILE A 47 -2.23 0.78 4.02
N PHE A 48 -2.10 0.70 5.33
CA PHE A 48 -3.18 1.00 6.27
C PHE A 48 -2.93 2.30 7.02
N VAL A 49 -4.01 2.98 7.44
CA VAL A 49 -3.93 4.22 8.25
C VAL A 49 -3.10 4.02 9.51
N SER A 50 -3.08 2.82 10.08
CA SER A 50 -2.29 2.47 11.28
C SER A 50 -0.77 2.49 11.09
N GLY A 51 -0.27 2.60 9.85
CA GLY A 51 1.15 2.46 9.54
C GLY A 51 1.59 1.02 9.23
N LYS A 52 0.68 0.05 9.30
CA LYS A 52 0.94 -1.31 8.81
C LYS A 52 1.02 -1.31 7.28
N VAL A 53 1.99 -2.03 6.75
CA VAL A 53 2.19 -2.23 5.30
C VAL A 53 2.39 -3.71 5.02
N VAL A 54 1.66 -4.23 4.04
CA VAL A 54 1.83 -5.60 3.53
C VAL A 54 2.34 -5.51 2.10
N LEU A 55 3.43 -6.21 1.79
CA LEU A 55 4.00 -6.32 0.46
C LEU A 55 3.75 -7.72 -0.08
N THR A 56 3.23 -7.83 -1.30
CA THR A 56 2.96 -9.10 -1.96
C THR A 56 3.37 -9.06 -3.44
N GLY A 57 3.61 -10.24 -4.02
CA GLY A 57 3.98 -10.39 -5.42
C GLY A 57 5.49 -10.34 -5.70
N ALA A 58 6.34 -10.22 -4.66
CA ALA A 58 7.79 -10.34 -4.82
C ALA A 58 8.17 -11.79 -5.20
N LYS A 59 9.05 -11.94 -6.18
CA LYS A 59 9.56 -13.24 -6.65
C LYS A 59 10.78 -13.71 -5.85
N GLU A 60 11.56 -12.79 -5.30
CA GLU A 60 12.81 -13.02 -4.56
C GLU A 60 12.91 -12.07 -3.35
N ILE A 61 13.76 -12.41 -2.37
CA ILE A 61 14.04 -11.60 -1.15
C ILE A 61 15.12 -10.56 -1.45
#